data_AF-A0A2D7ZT94-F1
#
_entry.id   AF-A0A2D7ZT94-F1
#
_cell.length_a   1.000
_cell.length_b   1.000
_cell.length_c   1.000
_cell.angle_alpha   90.00
_cell.angle_beta   90.00
_cell.angle_gamma   90.00
#
_symmetry.space_group_name_H-M   'P 1'
#
loop_
_entity.id
_entity.type
_entity.pdbx_description
1 polymer ?
#
loop_
_entity_poly.entity_id
_entity_poly.type
_entity_poly.pdbx_seq_one_letter_code
_entity_poly.pdbx_strand_id
1 'polypeptide(L)'
;MNLRKHAKTLTIVLILMTTGLAGCLGGGETEDVEQKTINIAGSSTVFPVASAWGQAYSTANDDYTVTVAGGGSGAGASKVCSTDADSVNIGDMSRGWKDSEATVGADGYTYSCVNTDVTITQLVVAYDGLSVVMKKGGAADQCVTDMGGLSMAQLRWIFSDWSEEDLANHEEGGLDMSSTTPNNDDDGVREWGDLHDSTACPDQEIKLWGADSDSGTYEYFGEQVFCKKCFADADPVAESFDSARGYQNSADDNQIVNGLTSDEHAIGYFGYAYYEENANELSVAAIA
;
A
#
# COMPACT_ATOMS: atom_id res chain seq x y z
N MET A 1 -33.09 17.01 58.00
CA MET A 1 -33.10 16.34 56.67
C MET A 1 -34.33 16.83 55.93
N ASN A 2 -34.30 17.38 54.71
CA ASN A 2 -33.22 17.52 53.75
C ASN A 2 -33.65 18.57 52.69
N LEU A 3 -32.68 19.08 51.93
CA LEU A 3 -32.78 19.90 50.71
C LEU A 3 -33.17 21.38 50.81
N ARG A 4 -32.17 22.27 50.66
CA ARG A 4 -32.32 23.51 49.89
C ARG A 4 -31.09 23.80 49.03
N LYS A 5 -31.40 24.19 47.79
CA LYS A 5 -30.55 24.53 46.65
C LYS A 5 -29.63 25.73 46.96
N HIS A 6 -28.37 25.66 46.55
CA HIS A 6 -27.45 26.81 46.45
C HIS A 6 -27.18 27.02 44.95
N ALA A 7 -27.52 28.14 44.32
CA ALA A 7 -27.17 29.55 44.53
C ALA A 7 -26.31 29.96 43.32
N LYS A 8 -26.93 30.72 42.41
CA LYS A 8 -26.30 31.29 41.21
C LYS A 8 -25.38 32.43 41.63
N THR A 9 -24.11 32.37 41.26
CA THR A 9 -23.16 33.47 41.46
C THR A 9 -23.18 34.37 40.23
N LEU A 10 -23.57 35.62 40.46
CA LEU A 10 -23.64 36.73 39.52
C LEU A 10 -22.28 37.42 39.49
N THR A 11 -21.56 37.35 38.36
CA THR A 11 -20.37 38.17 38.14
C THR A 11 -20.68 39.22 37.08
N ILE A 12 -20.67 40.46 37.54
CA ILE A 12 -20.86 41.71 36.80
C ILE A 12 -19.66 41.89 35.86
N VAL A 13 -19.90 42.04 34.56
CA VAL A 13 -18.89 42.54 33.60
C VAL A 13 -19.35 43.90 33.07
N LEU A 14 -18.44 44.84 33.21
CA LEU A 14 -18.55 46.29 33.04
C LEU A 14 -18.78 46.66 31.58
N ILE A 15 -19.91 47.31 31.28
CA ILE A 15 -20.22 47.90 29.98
C ILE A 15 -19.43 49.22 29.86
N LEU A 16 -18.39 49.24 29.02
CA LEU A 16 -17.71 50.47 28.62
C LEU A 16 -18.36 50.97 27.31
N MET A 17 -19.28 51.94 27.42
CA MET A 17 -19.75 52.71 26.27
C MET A 17 -18.65 53.67 25.82
N THR A 18 -18.07 53.41 24.65
CA THR A 18 -17.32 54.40 23.89
C THR A 18 -18.06 54.66 22.58
N THR A 19 -18.80 55.77 22.54
CA THR A 19 -19.25 56.42 21.31
C THR A 19 -18.06 57.12 20.66
N GLY A 20 -17.79 56.81 19.38
CA GLY A 20 -16.71 57.49 18.65
C GLY A 20 -16.67 57.16 17.16
N LEU A 21 -17.15 58.13 16.37
CA LEU A 21 -16.89 58.40 14.95
C LEU A 21 -17.36 57.39 13.88
N ALA A 22 -18.44 57.79 13.21
CA ALA A 22 -18.70 57.46 11.82
C ALA A 22 -17.57 58.00 10.94
N GLY A 23 -16.66 57.11 10.51
CA GLY A 23 -15.71 57.33 9.44
C GLY A 23 -16.11 56.51 8.22
N CYS A 24 -16.70 57.17 7.21
CA CYS A 24 -16.75 56.65 5.85
C CYS A 24 -15.32 56.57 5.32
N LEU A 25 -14.75 55.37 5.22
CA LEU A 25 -13.54 55.09 4.46
C LEU A 25 -13.68 53.69 3.85
N GLY A 26 -13.96 53.67 2.55
CA GLY A 26 -13.64 52.58 1.62
C GLY A 26 -14.26 51.23 1.94
N GLY A 27 -15.41 50.94 1.32
CA GLY A 27 -15.79 49.56 1.04
C GLY A 27 -14.76 48.95 0.10
N GLY A 28 -13.71 48.36 0.67
CA GLY A 28 -13.11 47.19 0.08
C GLY A 28 -14.02 46.04 0.47
N GLU A 29 -14.75 45.50 -0.51
CA GLU A 29 -15.29 44.16 -0.38
C GLU A 29 -14.08 43.26 -0.07
N THR A 30 -13.89 42.89 1.19
CA THR A 30 -13.20 41.64 1.48
C THR A 30 -14.13 40.58 0.91
N GLU A 31 -13.86 40.16 -0.32
CA GLU A 31 -14.40 38.91 -0.82
C GLU A 31 -14.02 37.86 0.23
N ASP A 32 -15.02 37.36 0.96
CA ASP A 32 -14.86 36.11 1.70
C ASP A 32 -14.55 35.08 0.62
N VAL A 33 -13.26 34.81 0.42
CA VAL A 33 -12.80 33.75 -0.45
C VAL A 33 -13.29 32.46 0.17
N GLU A 34 -14.39 31.94 -0.36
CA GLU A 34 -14.92 30.63 0.03
C GLU A 34 -13.86 29.59 -0.35
N GLN A 35 -13.10 29.16 0.66
CA GLN A 35 -11.98 28.24 0.50
C GLN A 35 -12.50 26.88 0.02
N LYS A 36 -12.23 26.54 -1.24
CA LYS A 36 -12.68 25.31 -1.88
C LYS A 36 -11.78 24.17 -1.46
N THR A 37 -12.36 23.13 -0.87
CA THR A 37 -11.59 21.96 -0.43
C THR A 37 -11.61 20.88 -1.51
N ILE A 38 -10.44 20.33 -1.83
CA ILE A 38 -10.26 19.11 -2.63
C ILE A 38 -9.85 18.00 -1.67
N ASN A 39 -10.70 16.98 -1.53
CA ASN A 39 -10.41 15.83 -0.69
C ASN A 39 -9.83 14.69 -1.53
N ILE A 40 -8.71 14.13 -1.07
CA ILE A 40 -8.04 12.97 -1.66
C ILE A 40 -7.95 11.88 -0.60
N ALA A 41 -8.25 10.63 -0.95
CA ALA A 41 -7.96 9.51 -0.05
C ALA A 41 -7.61 8.22 -0.79
N GLY A 42 -6.80 7.36 -0.16
CA GLY A 42 -6.50 6.03 -0.68
C GLY A 42 -5.08 5.53 -0.38
N SER A 43 -4.33 5.23 -1.43
CA SER A 43 -3.08 4.46 -1.41
C SER A 43 -2.00 5.06 -0.50
N SER A 44 -1.41 4.22 0.37
CA SER A 44 -0.23 4.57 1.16
C SER A 44 1.01 4.84 0.30
N THR A 45 1.15 4.15 -0.84
CA THR A 45 2.24 4.37 -1.80
C THR A 45 2.13 5.74 -2.50
N VAL A 46 0.91 6.15 -2.85
CA VAL A 46 0.67 7.43 -3.54
C VAL A 46 0.58 8.61 -2.55
N PHE A 47 0.26 8.34 -1.27
CA PHE A 47 0.05 9.35 -0.24
C PHE A 47 1.17 10.40 -0.11
N PRO A 48 2.48 10.07 -0.08
CA PRO A 48 3.54 11.08 0.03
C PRO A 48 3.55 12.03 -1.18
N VAL A 49 3.36 11.48 -2.37
CA VAL A 49 3.37 12.23 -3.64
C VAL A 49 2.11 13.10 -3.75
N ALA A 50 0.93 12.54 -3.45
CA ALA A 50 -0.32 13.27 -3.42
C ALA A 50 -0.29 14.42 -2.39
N SER A 51 0.31 14.19 -1.22
CA SER A 51 0.48 15.23 -0.19
C SER A 51 1.38 16.36 -0.67
N ALA A 52 2.50 16.04 -1.32
CA ALA A 52 3.41 17.04 -1.89
C ALA A 52 2.72 17.87 -2.99
N TRP A 53 1.97 17.22 -3.89
CA TRP A 53 1.18 17.92 -4.90
C TRP A 53 0.06 18.77 -4.31
N GLY A 54 -0.64 18.26 -3.29
CA GLY A 54 -1.68 19.00 -2.59
C GLY A 54 -1.15 20.26 -1.92
N GLN A 55 0.00 20.19 -1.27
CA GLN A 55 0.68 21.35 -0.68
C GLN A 55 1.11 22.35 -1.75
N ALA A 56 1.73 21.88 -2.84
CA ALA A 56 2.16 22.75 -3.94
C ALA A 56 0.97 23.44 -4.61
N TYR A 57 -0.13 22.73 -4.84
CA TYR A 57 -1.35 23.28 -5.43
C TYR A 57 -2.01 24.31 -4.53
N SER A 58 -2.17 24.01 -3.24
CA SER A 58 -2.74 24.95 -2.26
C SER A 58 -1.89 26.20 -2.10
N THR A 59 -0.56 26.08 -2.21
CA THR A 59 0.36 27.24 -2.17
C THR A 59 0.26 28.12 -3.43
N ALA A 60 -0.05 27.51 -4.58
CA ALA A 60 -0.20 28.23 -5.85
C ALA A 60 -1.60 28.79 -6.07
N ASN A 61 -2.59 28.34 -5.30
CA ASN A 61 -4.02 28.67 -5.45
C ASN A 61 -4.63 28.91 -4.06
N ASP A 62 -4.56 30.14 -3.56
CA ASP A 62 -4.98 30.51 -2.21
C ASP A 62 -6.48 30.23 -1.93
N ASP A 63 -7.30 30.17 -2.98
CA ASP A 63 -8.73 29.85 -2.89
C ASP A 63 -8.99 28.35 -2.65
N TYR A 64 -7.95 27.50 -2.74
CA TYR A 64 -8.06 26.05 -2.64
C TYR A 64 -7.28 25.48 -1.48
N THR A 65 -7.80 24.40 -0.91
CA THR A 65 -7.08 23.58 0.07
C THR A 65 -7.24 22.12 -0.27
N VAL A 66 -6.10 21.43 -0.38
CA VAL A 66 -6.06 20.00 -0.65
C VAL A 66 -5.84 19.26 0.66
N THR A 67 -6.73 18.32 0.96
CA THR A 67 -6.55 17.38 2.06
C THR A 67 -6.27 15.99 1.50
N VAL A 68 -5.33 15.28 2.09
CA VAL A 68 -4.92 13.94 1.66
C VAL A 68 -4.98 13.01 2.86
N ALA A 69 -5.68 11.88 2.73
CA ALA A 69 -5.80 10.86 3.76
C ALA A 69 -5.37 9.49 3.24
N GLY A 70 -4.64 8.73 4.04
CA GLY A 70 -4.35 7.32 3.73
C GLY A 70 -5.58 6.41 3.91
N GLY A 71 -5.38 5.11 3.68
CA GLY A 71 -6.39 4.07 3.88
C GLY A 71 -6.31 2.86 2.95
N GLY A 72 -5.36 2.85 2.00
CA GLY A 72 -5.21 1.76 1.02
C GLY A 72 -6.00 2.00 -0.26
N SER A 73 -5.63 1.31 -1.35
CA SER A 73 -6.25 1.48 -2.67
C SER A 73 -7.76 1.17 -2.66
N GLY A 74 -8.19 0.16 -1.89
CA GLY A 74 -9.61 -0.17 -1.74
C GLY A 74 -10.42 0.95 -1.06
N ALA A 75 -9.84 1.61 -0.06
CA ALA A 75 -10.49 2.78 0.55
C ALA A 75 -10.57 3.95 -0.43
N GLY A 76 -9.55 4.14 -1.27
CA GLY A 76 -9.56 5.13 -2.34
C GLY A 76 -10.69 4.89 -3.33
N ALA A 77 -10.76 3.68 -3.89
CA ALA A 77 -11.82 3.24 -4.80
C ALA A 77 -13.22 3.40 -4.18
N SER A 78 -13.40 2.96 -2.94
CA SER A 78 -14.67 3.04 -2.23
C SER A 78 -15.12 4.49 -2.01
N LYS A 79 -14.24 5.37 -1.51
CA LYS A 79 -14.60 6.76 -1.18
C LYS A 79 -14.85 7.61 -2.42
N VAL A 80 -14.10 7.41 -3.51
CA VAL A 80 -14.35 8.16 -4.75
C VAL A 80 -15.67 7.74 -5.43
N CYS A 81 -16.09 6.49 -5.23
CA CYS A 81 -17.37 5.97 -5.69
C CYS A 81 -18.54 6.27 -4.72
N SER A 82 -18.26 6.77 -3.51
CA SER A 82 -19.27 7.04 -2.48
C SER A 82 -20.15 8.24 -2.86
N THR A 83 -21.42 8.19 -2.48
CA THR A 83 -22.34 9.34 -2.53
C THR A 83 -22.67 9.89 -1.13
N ASP A 84 -22.00 9.38 -0.10
CA ASP A 84 -22.19 9.78 1.29
C ASP A 84 -21.18 10.86 1.71
N ALA A 85 -21.22 11.24 3.00
CA ALA A 85 -20.40 12.32 3.56
C ALA A 85 -18.89 12.03 3.58
N ASP A 86 -18.50 10.78 3.36
CA ASP A 86 -17.10 10.33 3.28
C ASP A 86 -16.53 10.34 1.86
N SER A 87 -17.33 10.80 0.88
CA SER A 87 -16.90 10.90 -0.51
C SER A 87 -15.71 11.85 -0.69
N VAL A 88 -14.83 11.49 -1.61
CA VAL A 88 -13.63 12.27 -1.97
C VAL A 88 -13.66 12.66 -3.43
N ASN A 89 -12.96 13.73 -3.77
CA ASN A 89 -12.85 14.19 -5.16
C ASN A 89 -11.89 13.30 -5.96
N ILE A 90 -10.87 12.75 -5.30
CA ILE A 90 -9.85 11.89 -5.92
C ILE A 90 -9.63 10.68 -5.00
N GLY A 91 -9.84 9.48 -5.55
CA GLY A 91 -9.43 8.22 -4.92
C GLY A 91 -8.10 7.77 -5.51
N ASP A 92 -7.00 7.92 -4.78
CA ASP A 92 -5.68 7.49 -5.27
C ASP A 92 -5.42 6.00 -4.99
N MET A 93 -4.81 5.32 -5.95
CA MET A 93 -4.68 3.85 -5.95
C MET A 93 -3.32 3.45 -6.52
N SER A 94 -2.71 2.42 -5.93
CA SER A 94 -1.46 1.79 -6.40
C SER A 94 -1.68 0.42 -7.05
N ARG A 95 -2.93 0.10 -7.39
CA ARG A 95 -3.33 -1.07 -8.18
C ARG A 95 -4.47 -0.71 -9.14
N GLY A 96 -4.81 -1.61 -10.06
CA GLY A 96 -5.97 -1.45 -10.94
C GLY A 96 -7.30 -1.59 -10.20
N TRP A 97 -8.41 -1.18 -10.82
CA TRP A 97 -9.76 -1.41 -10.28
C TRP A 97 -10.10 -2.90 -10.21
N LYS A 98 -10.82 -3.30 -9.17
CA LYS A 98 -11.45 -4.63 -9.11
C LYS A 98 -12.79 -4.61 -9.86
N ASP A 99 -13.17 -5.76 -10.41
CA ASP A 99 -14.46 -5.95 -11.10
C ASP A 99 -15.66 -5.64 -10.17
N SER A 100 -15.48 -5.77 -8.85
CA SER A 100 -16.48 -5.44 -7.82
C SER A 100 -16.59 -3.95 -7.50
N GLU A 101 -15.62 -3.12 -7.91
CA GLU A 101 -15.54 -1.70 -7.58
C GLU A 101 -16.05 -0.82 -8.72
N ALA A 102 -15.52 -1.01 -9.93
CA ALA A 102 -15.91 -0.23 -11.10
C ALA A 102 -15.66 -1.00 -12.40
N THR A 103 -16.37 -0.60 -13.47
CA THR A 103 -16.23 -1.17 -14.81
C THR A 103 -15.67 -0.12 -15.78
N VAL A 104 -14.71 -0.54 -16.61
CA VAL A 104 -14.07 0.36 -17.58
C VAL A 104 -14.93 0.53 -18.84
N GLY A 105 -15.05 1.78 -19.29
CA GLY A 105 -15.68 2.15 -20.55
C GLY A 105 -14.80 1.83 -21.76
N ALA A 106 -15.36 2.02 -22.96
CA ALA A 106 -14.67 1.71 -24.21
C ALA A 106 -13.42 2.55 -24.48
N ASP A 107 -13.25 3.68 -23.79
CA ASP A 107 -12.09 4.56 -23.91
C ASP A 107 -10.88 4.09 -23.07
N GLY A 108 -11.08 3.12 -22.16
CA GLY A 108 -10.03 2.54 -21.34
C GLY A 108 -9.62 3.36 -20.11
N TYR A 109 -10.28 4.50 -19.84
CA TYR A 109 -9.96 5.35 -18.70
C TYR A 109 -11.18 5.95 -18.00
N THR A 110 -12.37 5.85 -18.57
CA THR A 110 -13.61 6.19 -17.87
C THR A 110 -14.13 4.96 -17.13
N TYR A 111 -14.36 5.07 -15.84
CA TYR A 111 -14.84 4.00 -14.97
C TYR A 111 -16.22 4.34 -14.41
N SER A 112 -17.16 3.41 -14.51
CA SER A 112 -18.47 3.50 -13.87
C SER A 112 -18.48 2.64 -12.61
N CYS A 113 -18.69 3.26 -11.46
CA CYS A 113 -18.76 2.57 -10.17
C CYS A 113 -19.88 1.53 -10.17
N VAL A 114 -19.64 0.34 -9.62
CA VAL A 114 -20.62 -0.76 -9.68
C VAL A 114 -21.86 -0.48 -8.83
N ASN A 115 -21.70 0.22 -7.71
CA ASN A 115 -22.76 0.39 -6.71
C ASN A 115 -23.40 1.79 -6.70
N THR A 116 -22.95 2.71 -7.55
CA THR A 116 -23.42 4.10 -7.61
C THR A 116 -23.46 4.60 -9.05
N ASP A 117 -24.20 5.69 -9.31
CA ASP A 117 -24.22 6.34 -10.64
C ASP A 117 -22.96 7.21 -10.88
N VAL A 118 -21.95 7.11 -10.02
CA VAL A 118 -20.70 7.89 -10.12
C VAL A 118 -19.86 7.36 -11.28
N THR A 119 -19.36 8.29 -12.08
CA THR A 119 -18.40 8.02 -13.16
C THR A 119 -17.11 8.77 -12.88
N ILE A 120 -15.98 8.09 -13.07
CA ILE A 120 -14.66 8.56 -12.68
C ILE A 120 -13.73 8.46 -13.89
N THR A 121 -12.80 9.40 -14.01
CA THR A 121 -11.70 9.30 -14.97
C THR A 121 -10.44 8.83 -14.25
N GLN A 122 -9.87 7.70 -14.69
CA GLN A 122 -8.57 7.23 -14.23
C GLN A 122 -7.45 8.01 -14.92
N LEU A 123 -6.53 8.55 -14.13
CA LEU A 123 -5.30 9.17 -14.60
C LEU A 123 -4.11 8.42 -14.02
N VAL A 124 -3.30 7.83 -14.89
CA VAL A 124 -2.03 7.22 -14.47
C VAL A 124 -1.02 8.35 -14.27
N VAL A 125 -0.60 8.54 -13.03
CA VAL A 125 0.33 9.62 -12.66
C VAL A 125 1.79 9.17 -12.60
N ALA A 126 2.02 7.88 -12.36
CA ALA A 126 3.34 7.26 -12.31
C ALA A 126 3.22 5.74 -12.53
N TYR A 127 4.34 5.15 -12.94
CA TYR A 127 4.58 3.71 -12.78
C TYR A 127 5.66 3.57 -11.72
N ASP A 128 5.38 2.80 -10.68
CA ASP A 128 6.33 2.47 -9.63
C ASP A 128 6.75 1.00 -9.77
N GLY A 129 7.99 0.71 -9.42
CA GLY A 129 8.50 -0.65 -9.36
C GLY A 129 8.25 -1.25 -7.99
N LEU A 130 7.97 -2.55 -7.91
CA LEU A 130 8.19 -3.30 -6.67
C LEU A 130 9.59 -3.89 -6.70
N SER A 131 10.23 -3.86 -5.54
CA SER A 131 11.54 -4.46 -5.32
C SER A 131 11.39 -5.68 -4.45
N VAL A 132 11.97 -6.79 -4.87
CA VAL A 132 12.23 -7.94 -4.00
C VAL A 132 13.63 -7.74 -3.43
N VAL A 133 13.74 -7.68 -2.12
CA VAL A 133 14.92 -7.18 -1.43
C VAL A 133 15.36 -8.11 -0.30
N MET A 134 16.66 -8.06 -0.03
CA MET A 134 17.33 -8.79 1.04
C MET A 134 18.36 -7.88 1.69
N LYS A 135 18.84 -8.26 2.87
CA LYS A 135 19.99 -7.60 3.50
C LYS A 135 21.21 -7.66 2.59
N LYS A 136 21.81 -6.51 2.29
CA LYS A 136 23.02 -6.42 1.47
C LYS A 136 24.18 -7.16 2.12
N GLY A 137 24.79 -8.07 1.36
CA GLY A 137 25.85 -8.96 1.84
C GLY A 137 25.37 -10.02 2.84
N GLY A 138 24.07 -10.14 3.12
CA GLY A 138 23.50 -11.24 3.88
C GLY A 138 23.56 -12.57 3.13
N ALA A 139 23.19 -13.65 3.79
CA ALA A 139 23.19 -14.99 3.20
C ALA A 139 22.18 -15.11 2.04
N ALA A 140 20.98 -14.55 2.21
CA ALA A 140 19.96 -14.48 1.16
C ALA A 140 20.46 -13.72 -0.10
N ASP A 141 21.10 -12.57 0.08
CA ASP A 141 21.68 -11.77 -1.02
C ASP A 141 22.79 -12.54 -1.76
N GLN A 142 23.67 -13.22 -1.02
CA GLN A 142 24.72 -14.04 -1.60
C GLN A 142 24.15 -15.21 -2.41
N CYS A 143 23.17 -15.93 -1.87
CA CYS A 143 22.52 -17.03 -2.57
C CYS A 143 21.82 -16.57 -3.85
N VAL A 144 20.99 -15.51 -3.78
CA VAL A 144 20.29 -14.97 -4.95
C VAL A 144 21.26 -14.44 -6.01
N THR A 145 22.35 -13.80 -5.59
CA THR A 145 23.39 -13.33 -6.51
C THR A 145 24.09 -14.50 -7.20
N ASP A 146 24.40 -15.58 -6.47
CA ASP A 146 25.06 -16.78 -7.01
C ASP A 146 24.15 -17.52 -8.01
N MET A 147 22.84 -17.58 -7.73
CA MET A 147 21.82 -18.07 -8.67
C MET A 147 21.68 -17.19 -9.92
N GLY A 148 22.12 -15.93 -9.86
CA GLY A 148 21.93 -14.94 -10.93
C GLY A 148 20.55 -14.27 -10.92
N GLY A 149 19.79 -14.41 -9.84
CA GLY A 149 18.43 -13.90 -9.67
C GLY A 149 17.44 -14.97 -9.19
N LEU A 150 16.16 -14.59 -9.15
CA LEU A 150 15.04 -15.47 -8.86
C LEU A 150 14.10 -15.52 -10.06
N SER A 151 13.56 -16.70 -10.35
CA SER A 151 12.44 -16.82 -11.27
C SER A 151 11.10 -16.48 -10.60
N MET A 152 10.08 -16.18 -11.40
CA MET A 152 8.71 -16.02 -10.87
C MET A 152 8.20 -17.29 -10.17
N ALA A 153 8.60 -18.48 -10.65
CA ALA A 153 8.25 -19.75 -10.02
C ALA A 153 8.87 -19.89 -8.62
N GLN A 154 10.15 -19.53 -8.50
CA GLN A 154 10.84 -19.53 -7.20
C GLN A 154 10.23 -18.48 -6.26
N LEU A 155 9.90 -17.29 -6.77
CA LEU A 155 9.27 -16.25 -5.96
C LEU A 155 7.90 -16.70 -5.44
N ARG A 156 7.11 -17.39 -6.28
CA ARG A 156 5.84 -18.00 -5.85
C ARG A 156 6.06 -19.06 -4.79
N TRP A 157 6.97 -20.00 -5.01
CA TRP A 157 7.30 -21.02 -4.02
C TRP A 157 7.82 -20.41 -2.72
N ILE A 158 8.57 -19.31 -2.73
CA ILE A 158 9.06 -18.66 -1.50
C ILE A 158 7.90 -18.08 -0.67
N PHE A 159 6.96 -17.39 -1.29
CA PHE A 159 5.96 -16.57 -0.57
C PHE A 159 4.59 -17.24 -0.37
N SER A 160 4.24 -18.22 -1.20
CA SER A 160 2.92 -18.86 -1.21
C SER A 160 2.66 -19.71 0.03
N ASP A 161 1.43 -19.70 0.55
CA ASP A 161 0.95 -20.59 1.62
C ASP A 161 0.57 -22.00 1.14
N TRP A 162 0.57 -22.23 -0.17
CA TRP A 162 0.24 -23.53 -0.73
C TRP A 162 1.29 -24.58 -0.41
N SER A 163 0.83 -25.82 -0.25
CA SER A 163 1.73 -26.96 -0.16
C SER A 163 2.50 -27.16 -1.47
N GLU A 164 3.60 -27.90 -1.43
CA GLU A 164 4.32 -28.23 -2.67
C GLU A 164 3.47 -29.07 -3.63
N GLU A 165 2.57 -29.90 -3.11
CA GLU A 165 1.63 -30.68 -3.92
C GLU A 165 0.65 -29.75 -4.65
N ASP A 166 0.10 -28.74 -3.96
CA ASP A 166 -0.80 -27.75 -4.55
C ASP A 166 -0.05 -26.92 -5.60
N LEU A 167 1.15 -26.43 -5.25
CA LEU A 167 2.02 -25.69 -6.16
C LEU A 167 2.36 -26.50 -7.40
N ALA A 168 2.63 -27.80 -7.30
CA ALA A 168 2.98 -28.63 -8.44
C ALA A 168 1.78 -28.95 -9.36
N ASN A 169 0.58 -29.13 -8.79
CA ASN A 169 -0.53 -29.78 -9.50
C ASN A 169 -1.73 -28.88 -9.82
N HIS A 170 -1.68 -27.57 -9.54
CA HIS A 170 -2.84 -26.71 -9.77
C HIS A 170 -3.19 -26.51 -11.24
N GLU A 171 -4.48 -26.58 -11.56
CA GLU A 171 -5.02 -26.52 -12.94
C GLU A 171 -4.75 -25.19 -13.64
N GLU A 172 -4.65 -24.10 -12.87
CA GLU A 172 -4.44 -22.74 -13.40
C GLU A 172 -2.97 -22.28 -13.39
N GLY A 173 -2.02 -23.18 -13.10
CA GLY A 173 -0.60 -22.85 -13.23
C GLY A 173 0.32 -23.56 -12.25
N GLY A 174 0.35 -24.89 -12.26
CA GLY A 174 1.32 -25.65 -11.48
C GLY A 174 2.79 -25.29 -11.80
N LEU A 175 3.66 -25.40 -10.80
CA LEU A 175 5.09 -25.18 -10.87
C LEU A 175 5.82 -26.46 -11.29
N ASP A 176 6.83 -26.32 -12.14
CA ASP A 176 7.82 -27.39 -12.33
C ASP A 176 8.80 -27.37 -11.15
N MET A 177 8.46 -28.16 -10.12
CA MET A 177 9.24 -28.24 -8.88
C MET A 177 10.69 -28.65 -9.13
N SER A 178 10.97 -29.47 -10.15
CA SER A 178 12.34 -29.89 -10.48
C SER A 178 13.24 -28.74 -10.93
N SER A 179 12.65 -27.66 -11.43
CA SER A 179 13.34 -26.42 -11.80
C SER A 179 13.22 -25.33 -10.73
N THR A 180 12.18 -25.38 -9.91
CA THR A 180 11.88 -24.38 -8.89
C THR A 180 12.73 -24.62 -7.64
N THR A 181 12.76 -25.86 -7.17
CA THR A 181 13.52 -26.32 -6.00
C THR A 181 14.34 -27.56 -6.34
N PRO A 182 15.37 -27.43 -7.20
CA PRO A 182 16.14 -28.56 -7.72
C PRO A 182 16.90 -29.34 -6.64
N ASN A 183 17.05 -28.79 -5.44
CA ASN A 183 17.82 -29.37 -4.34
C ASN A 183 16.98 -29.53 -3.06
N ASN A 184 15.65 -29.56 -3.18
CA ASN A 184 14.75 -29.85 -2.06
C ASN A 184 15.07 -31.21 -1.44
N ASP A 185 15.20 -31.27 -0.12
CA ASP A 185 15.48 -32.49 0.63
C ASP A 185 14.22 -33.17 1.21
N ASP A 186 13.04 -32.61 0.90
CA ASP A 186 11.70 -33.08 1.30
C ASP A 186 11.47 -33.09 2.82
N ASP A 187 12.17 -32.25 3.60
CA ASP A 187 11.99 -32.16 5.05
C ASP A 187 10.77 -31.31 5.48
N GLY A 188 10.19 -30.56 4.53
CA GLY A 188 9.01 -29.72 4.70
C GLY A 188 9.31 -28.30 5.18
N VAL A 189 10.57 -27.91 5.27
CA VAL A 189 11.03 -26.55 5.53
C VAL A 189 11.42 -25.91 4.19
N ARG A 190 11.11 -24.62 4.00
CA ARG A 190 11.54 -23.88 2.81
C ARG A 190 12.83 -23.15 3.10
N GLU A 191 13.91 -23.56 2.47
CA GLU A 191 15.26 -23.13 2.75
C GLU A 191 15.96 -22.58 1.51
N TRP A 192 17.00 -21.77 1.72
CA TRP A 192 17.79 -21.27 0.60
C TRP A 192 18.51 -22.40 -0.16
N GLY A 193 18.88 -23.47 0.55
CA GLY A 193 19.49 -24.67 0.00
C GLY A 193 18.61 -25.40 -1.03
N ASP A 194 17.29 -25.31 -0.92
CA ASP A 194 16.36 -25.98 -1.84
C ASP A 194 16.40 -25.42 -3.26
N LEU A 195 16.70 -24.12 -3.36
CA LEU A 195 16.65 -23.35 -4.61
C LEU A 195 17.90 -23.57 -5.47
N HIS A 196 19.05 -23.84 -4.85
CA HIS A 196 20.32 -23.95 -5.55
C HIS A 196 21.41 -24.68 -4.74
N ASP A 197 21.99 -25.72 -5.33
CA ASP A 197 23.13 -26.46 -4.76
C ASP A 197 24.43 -25.65 -4.87
N SER A 198 24.65 -24.77 -3.89
CA SER A 198 25.85 -23.94 -3.78
C SER A 198 26.16 -23.62 -2.32
N THR A 199 27.44 -23.45 -2.00
CA THR A 199 27.87 -22.99 -0.67
C THR A 199 27.40 -21.58 -0.32
N ALA A 200 26.94 -20.80 -1.31
CA ALA A 200 26.33 -19.49 -1.09
C ALA A 200 24.87 -19.59 -0.58
N CYS A 201 24.23 -20.74 -0.78
CA CYS A 201 22.83 -21.00 -0.44
C CYS A 201 22.77 -21.91 0.79
N PRO A 202 22.54 -21.35 1.99
CA PRO A 202 22.56 -22.14 3.21
C PRO A 202 21.28 -22.98 3.37
N ASP A 203 21.45 -24.12 4.03
CA ASP A 203 20.38 -24.99 4.57
C ASP A 203 19.76 -24.30 5.79
N GLN A 204 19.09 -23.17 5.55
CA GLN A 204 18.47 -22.32 6.56
C GLN A 204 17.13 -21.81 6.04
N GLU A 205 16.12 -21.93 6.89
CA GLU A 205 14.75 -21.46 6.66
C GLU A 205 14.68 -20.01 6.17
N ILE A 206 13.91 -19.80 5.11
CA ILE A 206 13.66 -18.48 4.52
C ILE A 206 12.67 -17.70 5.39
N LYS A 207 13.07 -16.50 5.82
CA LYS A 207 12.20 -15.59 6.58
C LYS A 207 11.56 -14.55 5.67
N LEU A 208 10.25 -14.38 5.80
CA LEU A 208 9.45 -13.60 4.85
C LEU A 208 8.99 -12.28 5.48
N TRP A 209 9.19 -11.20 4.73
CA TRP A 209 8.66 -9.87 5.06
C TRP A 209 7.91 -9.24 3.89
N GLY A 210 6.91 -8.42 4.16
CA GLY A 210 6.23 -7.67 3.11
C GLY A 210 5.13 -6.75 3.61
N ALA A 211 4.38 -6.18 2.68
CA ALA A 211 3.26 -5.31 3.01
C ALA A 211 2.11 -6.09 3.63
N ASP A 212 1.25 -5.42 4.41
CA ASP A 212 0.02 -6.02 4.93
C ASP A 212 -1.14 -5.94 3.93
N SER A 213 -2.26 -6.60 4.25
CA SER A 213 -3.43 -6.72 3.36
C SER A 213 -4.13 -5.40 3.04
N ASP A 214 -3.86 -4.33 3.80
CA ASP A 214 -4.43 -3.00 3.55
C ASP A 214 -3.61 -2.22 2.51
N SER A 215 -2.48 -2.77 2.04
CA SER A 215 -1.58 -2.17 1.07
C SER A 215 -1.86 -2.63 -0.36
N GLY A 216 -1.88 -1.69 -1.31
CA GLY A 216 -1.92 -2.02 -2.74
C GLY A 216 -0.67 -2.77 -3.22
N THR A 217 0.45 -2.62 -2.50
CA THR A 217 1.70 -3.39 -2.75
C THR A 217 1.48 -4.88 -2.49
N TYR A 218 0.76 -5.23 -1.42
CA TYR A 218 0.40 -6.61 -1.10
C TYR A 218 -0.48 -7.22 -2.18
N GLU A 219 -1.53 -6.51 -2.58
CA GLU A 219 -2.44 -6.96 -3.63
C GLU A 219 -1.70 -7.13 -4.97
N TYR A 220 -0.90 -6.14 -5.37
CA TYR A 220 -0.16 -6.21 -6.64
C TYR A 220 0.85 -7.35 -6.64
N PHE A 221 1.66 -7.49 -5.58
CA PHE A 221 2.64 -8.58 -5.50
C PHE A 221 1.95 -9.94 -5.58
N GLY A 222 0.90 -10.14 -4.78
CA GLY A 222 0.13 -11.39 -4.79
C GLY A 222 -0.47 -11.70 -6.17
N GLU A 223 -1.04 -10.71 -6.86
CA GLU A 223 -1.59 -10.89 -8.21
C GLU A 223 -0.53 -11.23 -9.28
N GLN A 224 0.70 -10.72 -9.13
CA GLN A 224 1.78 -11.01 -10.07
C GLN A 224 2.47 -12.34 -9.76
N VAL A 225 2.58 -12.71 -8.49
CA VAL A 225 3.43 -13.82 -8.04
C VAL A 225 2.63 -15.12 -7.86
N PHE A 226 1.41 -15.07 -7.34
CA PHE A 226 0.64 -16.27 -6.99
C PHE A 226 -0.30 -16.67 -8.13
N CYS A 227 -1.35 -15.88 -8.31
CA CYS A 227 -2.31 -16.10 -9.37
C CYS A 227 -3.01 -14.80 -9.76
N LYS A 228 -3.50 -14.79 -11.00
CA LYS A 228 -4.28 -13.68 -11.51
C LYS A 228 -5.67 -13.72 -10.86
N LYS A 229 -5.93 -12.77 -9.95
CA LYS A 229 -7.18 -12.56 -9.19
C LYS A 229 -7.30 -13.26 -7.82
N CYS A 230 -6.24 -13.88 -7.30
CA CYS A 230 -6.22 -14.44 -5.94
C CYS A 230 -6.65 -13.43 -4.85
N PHE A 231 -6.46 -12.13 -5.12
CA PHE A 231 -6.75 -11.02 -4.21
C PHE A 231 -7.94 -10.16 -4.67
N ALA A 232 -8.64 -10.60 -5.72
CA ALA A 232 -9.98 -10.14 -6.04
C ALA A 232 -10.99 -11.07 -5.35
N ASP A 233 -12.11 -10.53 -4.88
CA ASP A 233 -13.11 -11.23 -4.06
C ASP A 233 -13.87 -12.40 -4.77
N ALA A 234 -13.27 -13.02 -5.79
CA ALA A 234 -13.93 -13.90 -6.76
C ALA A 234 -13.20 -15.23 -7.04
N ASP A 235 -12.05 -15.53 -6.43
CA ASP A 235 -11.34 -16.78 -6.70
C ASP A 235 -11.81 -17.94 -5.79
N PRO A 236 -12.27 -19.09 -6.33
CA PRO A 236 -12.61 -20.27 -5.55
C PRO A 236 -11.41 -20.97 -4.89
N VAL A 237 -10.16 -20.69 -5.29
CA VAL A 237 -8.94 -21.25 -4.66
C VAL A 237 -8.01 -20.10 -4.28
N ALA A 238 -8.16 -19.57 -3.07
CA ALA A 238 -7.33 -18.47 -2.58
C ALA A 238 -5.92 -18.96 -2.22
N GLU A 239 -4.93 -18.66 -3.06
CA GLU A 239 -3.51 -18.64 -2.68
C GLU A 239 -3.19 -17.35 -1.93
N SER A 240 -2.45 -17.45 -0.83
CA SER A 240 -2.12 -16.31 0.02
C SER A 240 -0.64 -16.34 0.42
N PHE A 241 -0.23 -15.34 1.20
CA PHE A 241 1.10 -15.29 1.78
C PHE A 241 1.21 -16.26 2.96
N ASP A 242 2.34 -16.97 3.03
CA ASP A 242 2.57 -18.03 4.02
C ASP A 242 2.71 -17.53 5.46
N SER A 243 1.56 -17.31 6.08
CA SER A 243 1.47 -16.92 7.49
C SER A 243 1.88 -18.07 8.42
N ALA A 244 1.81 -19.33 7.97
CA ALA A 244 2.18 -20.49 8.76
C ALA A 244 3.71 -20.58 8.95
N ARG A 245 4.49 -20.22 7.93
CA ARG A 245 5.96 -20.01 8.02
C ARG A 245 6.37 -18.64 8.55
N GLY A 246 5.40 -17.86 9.03
CA GLY A 246 5.66 -16.63 9.77
C GLY A 246 5.92 -15.41 8.91
N TYR A 247 5.24 -15.27 7.76
CA TYR A 247 5.18 -14.01 7.01
C TYR A 247 4.92 -12.82 7.94
N GLN A 248 5.95 -11.97 8.10
CA GLN A 248 5.87 -10.75 8.88
C GLN A 248 5.43 -9.60 7.95
N ASN A 249 4.45 -8.82 8.38
CA ASN A 249 3.93 -7.74 7.55
C ASN A 249 3.76 -6.41 8.28
N SER A 250 3.72 -5.33 7.50
CA SER A 250 3.46 -3.98 8.00
C SER A 250 2.92 -3.07 6.91
N ALA A 251 2.04 -2.13 7.30
CA ALA A 251 1.70 -0.96 6.49
C ALA A 251 2.83 0.10 6.45
N ASP A 252 3.82 0.03 7.36
CA ASP A 252 4.99 0.92 7.37
C ASP A 252 6.20 0.17 6.79
N ASP A 253 6.59 0.55 5.57
CA ASP A 253 7.70 -0.08 4.84
C ASP A 253 9.04 0.02 5.62
N ASN A 254 9.22 1.00 6.52
CA ASN A 254 10.41 1.07 7.35
C ASN A 254 10.50 -0.09 8.36
N GLN A 255 9.37 -0.64 8.80
CA GLN A 255 9.38 -1.84 9.65
C GLN A 255 9.86 -3.05 8.85
N ILE A 256 9.49 -3.14 7.56
CA ILE A 256 9.95 -4.18 6.65
C ILE A 256 11.47 -4.06 6.45
N VAL A 257 11.98 -2.84 6.20
CA VAL A 257 13.44 -2.57 6.09
C VAL A 257 14.18 -3.02 7.36
N ASN A 258 13.66 -2.69 8.55
CA ASN A 258 14.27 -3.10 9.82
C ASN A 258 14.27 -4.63 9.99
N GLY A 259 13.18 -5.30 9.60
CA GLY A 259 13.08 -6.75 9.60
C GLY A 259 14.16 -7.39 8.73
N LEU A 260 14.27 -6.93 7.48
CA LEU A 260 15.25 -7.42 6.53
C LEU A 260 16.69 -7.18 6.97
N THR A 261 17.02 -5.98 7.45
CA THR A 261 18.39 -5.66 7.87
C THR A 261 18.81 -6.42 9.15
N SER A 262 17.84 -6.87 9.96
CA SER A 262 18.09 -7.63 11.18
C SER A 262 18.40 -9.11 10.96
N ASP A 263 18.02 -9.68 9.81
CA ASP A 263 18.10 -11.11 9.51
C ASP A 263 18.77 -11.36 8.15
N GLU A 264 19.87 -12.11 8.14
CA GLU A 264 20.63 -12.37 6.92
C GLU A 264 20.00 -13.42 5.99
N HIS A 265 19.00 -14.16 6.46
CA HIS A 265 18.23 -15.15 5.70
C HIS A 265 16.88 -14.61 5.22
N ALA A 266 16.56 -13.36 5.53
CA ALA A 266 15.29 -12.77 5.18
C ALA A 266 15.23 -12.26 3.74
N ILE A 267 14.05 -12.41 3.15
CA ILE A 267 13.64 -11.84 1.88
C ILE A 267 12.32 -11.11 2.09
N GLY A 268 12.13 -10.01 1.37
CA GLY A 268 10.87 -9.30 1.39
C GLY A 268 10.64 -8.48 0.15
N TYR A 269 9.52 -7.76 0.13
CA TYR A 269 9.18 -6.89 -0.99
C TYR A 269 8.51 -5.60 -0.51
N PHE A 270 8.73 -4.51 -1.25
CA PHE A 270 8.07 -3.22 -1.09
C PHE A 270 8.30 -2.32 -2.31
N GLY A 271 7.78 -1.10 -2.29
CA GLY A 271 7.96 -0.11 -3.38
C GLY A 271 9.41 0.30 -3.60
N TYR A 272 9.83 0.45 -4.86
CA TYR A 272 11.22 0.71 -5.26
C TYR A 272 11.82 1.96 -4.62
N ALA A 273 11.02 3.00 -4.36
CA ALA A 273 11.48 4.20 -3.66
C ALA A 273 12.12 3.89 -2.30
N TYR A 274 11.55 2.97 -1.52
CA TYR A 274 12.12 2.55 -0.23
C TYR A 274 13.42 1.77 -0.40
N TYR A 275 13.58 1.05 -1.51
CA TYR A 275 14.87 0.43 -1.82
C TYR A 275 15.91 1.49 -2.15
N GLU A 276 15.58 2.50 -2.97
CA GLU A 276 16.52 3.57 -3.32
C GLU A 276 17.01 4.33 -2.09
N GLU A 277 16.13 4.60 -1.13
CA GLU A 277 16.48 5.25 0.14
C GLU A 277 17.41 4.39 1.01
N ASN A 278 17.38 3.07 0.86
CA ASN A 278 18.10 2.09 1.68
C ASN A 278 19.12 1.24 0.89
N ALA A 279 19.52 1.68 -0.31
CA ALA A 279 20.38 0.91 -1.23
C ALA A 279 21.82 0.66 -0.68
N ASN A 280 22.19 1.35 0.40
CA ASN A 280 23.42 1.09 1.16
C ASN A 280 23.30 -0.15 2.07
N GLU A 281 22.10 -0.53 2.51
CA GLU A 281 21.85 -1.62 3.45
C GLU A 281 21.13 -2.81 2.82
N LEU A 282 20.42 -2.59 1.71
CA LEU A 282 19.66 -3.61 1.00
C LEU A 282 20.22 -3.88 -0.40
N SER A 283 20.03 -5.11 -0.84
CA SER A 283 20.21 -5.57 -2.22
C SER A 283 18.85 -5.91 -2.81
N VAL A 284 18.73 -5.78 -4.13
CA VAL A 284 17.52 -6.13 -4.88
C VAL A 284 17.77 -7.39 -5.71
N ALA A 285 16.84 -8.33 -5.67
CA ALA A 285 16.87 -9.52 -6.51
C ALA A 285 16.56 -9.18 -7.96
N ALA A 286 17.36 -9.69 -8.90
CA ALA A 286 16.97 -9.72 -10.30
C ALA A 286 15.84 -10.76 -10.46
N ILE A 287 14.75 -10.40 -11.13
CA ILE A 287 13.63 -11.29 -11.42
C ILE A 287 13.65 -11.64 -12.92
N ALA A 288 13.66 -12.94 -13.25
CA ALA A 288 13.81 -13.45 -14.62
C ALA A 288 12.73 -14.46 -15.02
#